data_AF-A0A1V8RR00-F1
#
_entry.id   AF-A0A1V8RR00-F1
#
_cell.length_a   1.000
_cell.length_b   1.000
_cell.length_c   1.000
_cell.angle_alpha   90.00
_cell.angle_beta   90.00
_cell.angle_gamma   90.00
#
_symmetry.space_group_name_H-M   'P 1'
#
loop_
_entity.id
_entity.type
_entity.pdbx_description
1 polymer ?
#
loop_
_entity_poly.entity_id
_entity_poly.type
_entity_poly.pdbx_seq_one_letter_code
_entity_poly.pdbx_strand_id
1 'polypeptide(L)' 'MSADPFITIGDMRRIYCVRGVKRAFADMELDFPAFLRHGIRASAIRGRGYDAMLDRVLDSMRSHDGR' A
#
# COMPACT_ATOMS: atom_id res chain seq x y z
N MET A 1 -5.43 19.47 1.44
CA MET A 1 -4.59 18.58 2.26
C MET A 1 -5.18 17.19 2.16
N SER A 2 -4.59 16.30 1.35
CA SER A 2 -5.07 14.92 1.27
C SER A 2 -4.80 14.23 2.60
N ALA A 3 -5.82 13.61 3.18
CA ALA A 3 -5.65 12.71 4.31
C ALA A 3 -4.59 11.66 3.95
N ASP A 4 -3.64 11.37 4.85
CA ASP A 4 -2.61 10.35 4.64
C ASP A 4 -3.20 8.96 4.87
N PRO A 5 -3.60 8.23 3.80
CA PRO A 5 -4.45 7.06 3.94
C PRO A 5 -3.65 5.92 4.59
N PHE A 6 -4.37 5.12 5.37
CA PHE A 6 -3.80 3.94 6.00
C PHE A 6 -4.07 2.71 5.13
N ILE A 7 -3.01 2.01 4.78
CA ILE A 7 -3.03 0.91 3.81
C ILE A 7 -2.80 -0.39 4.55
N THR A 8 -3.62 -1.39 4.24
CA THR A 8 -3.48 -2.75 4.74
C THR A 8 -3.12 -3.72 3.62
N ILE A 9 -2.73 -4.94 3.98
CA ILE A 9 -2.56 -6.02 3.00
C ILE A 9 -3.87 -6.33 2.25
N GLY A 10 -5.03 -6.07 2.87
CA GLY A 10 -6.34 -6.24 2.24
C GLY A 10 -6.51 -5.33 1.02
N ASP A 11 -6.10 -4.07 1.15
CA ASP A 11 -6.16 -3.07 0.08
C ASP A 11 -5.18 -3.43 -1.06
N MET A 12 -3.95 -3.80 -0.70
CA MET A 12 -2.94 -4.24 -1.67
C MET A 12 -3.40 -5.47 -2.46
N ARG A 13 -4.05 -6.44 -1.79
CA ARG A 13 -4.49 -7.71 -2.38
C ARG A 13 -5.61 -7.58 -3.42
N ARG A 14 -6.29 -6.43 -3.48
CA ARG A 14 -7.31 -6.16 -4.51
C ARG A 14 -6.70 -6.01 -5.90
N ILE A 15 -5.43 -5.62 -5.97
CA ILE A 15 -4.75 -5.29 -7.22
C ILE A 15 -3.52 -6.18 -7.42
N TYR A 16 -2.83 -6.53 -6.34
CA TYR A 16 -1.53 -7.20 -6.39
C TYR A 16 -1.52 -8.51 -5.61
N CYS A 17 -0.74 -9.48 -6.07
CA CYS A 17 -0.52 -10.70 -5.32
C CYS A 17 0.39 -10.44 -4.10
N VAL A 18 0.18 -11.19 -3.01
CA VAL A 18 0.97 -11.06 -1.76
C VAL A 18 2.47 -11.19 -2.02
N ARG A 19 2.87 -12.07 -2.97
CA ARG A 19 4.27 -12.23 -3.37
C ARG A 19 4.87 -10.97 -3.99
N GLY A 20 4.10 -10.27 -4.84
CA GLY A 20 4.51 -9.01 -5.45
C GLY A 20 4.64 -7.90 -4.40
N VAL A 21 3.68 -7.81 -3.48
CA VAL A 21 3.73 -6.85 -2.35
C VAL A 21 4.94 -7.11 -1.46
N LYS A 22 5.20 -8.38 -1.09
CA LYS A 22 6.38 -8.75 -0.29
C LYS A 22 7.68 -8.33 -0.96
N ARG A 23 7.80 -8.50 -2.28
CA ARG A 23 8.99 -8.08 -3.03
C ARG A 23 9.15 -6.57 -3.04
N ALA A 24 8.07 -5.82 -3.30
CA ALA A 24 8.12 -4.37 -3.25
C ALA A 24 8.53 -3.85 -1.86
N PHE A 25 8.03 -4.45 -0.77
CA PHE A 25 8.45 -4.11 0.58
C PHE A 25 9.92 -4.39 0.84
N ALA A 26 10.46 -5.51 0.34
CA ALA A 26 11.89 -5.81 0.43
C ALA A 26 12.74 -4.78 -0.34
N ASP A 27 12.34 -4.41 -1.55
CA ASP A 27 13.04 -3.44 -2.39
C ASP A 27 13.00 -2.01 -1.81
N MET A 28 11.98 -1.69 -1.01
CA MET A 28 11.82 -0.41 -0.29
C MET A 28 12.46 -0.40 1.10
N GLU A 29 13.07 -1.52 1.52
CA GLU A 29 13.62 -1.74 2.86
C GLU A 29 12.56 -1.55 3.97
N LEU A 30 11.32 -1.97 3.71
CA LEU A 30 10.20 -1.91 4.64
C LEU A 30 9.91 -3.27 5.28
N ASP A 31 9.51 -3.26 6.55
CA ASP A 31 9.18 -4.46 7.32
C ASP A 31 7.81 -5.02 6.91
N PHE A 32 7.82 -6.05 6.04
CA PHE A 32 6.61 -6.72 5.59
C PHE A 32 5.84 -7.43 6.71
N PRO A 33 6.47 -8.20 7.63
CA PRO A 33 5.80 -8.71 8.83
C PRO A 33 5.08 -7.64 9.67
N ALA A 34 5.71 -6.49 9.91
CA ALA A 34 5.08 -5.38 10.64
C ALA A 34 3.88 -4.82 9.86
N PHE A 35 4.01 -4.64 8.55
CA PHE A 35 2.91 -4.21 7.68
C PHE A 35 1.71 -5.17 7.71
N LEU A 36 1.94 -6.49 7.75
CA LEU A 36 0.84 -7.46 7.84
C LEU A 36 0.02 -7.32 9.13
N ARG A 37 0.64 -6.90 10.23
CA ARG A 37 -0.01 -6.77 11.54
C ARG A 37 -0.61 -5.40 11.76
N HIS A 38 0.08 -4.36 11.28
CA HIS A 38 -0.20 -2.98 11.65
C HIS A 38 -0.53 -2.09 10.46
N GLY A 39 -0.56 -2.58 9.22
CA GLY A 39 -0.66 -1.71 8.06
C GLY A 39 0.47 -0.69 7.98
N ILE A 40 0.32 0.30 7.11
CA ILE A 40 1.28 1.39 6.96
C ILE A 40 0.59 2.63 6.37
N ARG A 41 1.13 3.81 6.67
CA ARG A 41 0.70 5.06 6.03
C ARG A 41 1.20 5.16 4.60
N ALA A 42 0.40 5.72 3.69
CA ALA A 42 0.78 5.92 2.30
C ALA A 42 2.05 6.79 2.17
N SER A 43 2.17 7.82 2.99
CA SER A 43 3.35 8.69 3.07
C SER A 43 4.67 7.95 3.32
N ALA A 44 4.63 6.81 4.03
CA ALA A 44 5.83 6.01 4.31
C ALA A 44 6.29 5.16 3.11
N ILE A 45 5.40 4.88 2.16
CA ILE A 45 5.71 4.17 0.90
C ILE A 45 6.11 5.17 -0.20
N ARG A 46 5.50 6.37 -0.19
CA ARG A 46 5.69 7.40 -1.22
C ARG A 46 7.17 7.74 -1.41
N GLY A 47 7.60 7.84 -2.66
CA GLY A 47 8.98 8.19 -3.04
C GLY A 47 9.99 7.05 -2.91
N ARG A 48 9.57 5.83 -2.53
CA ARG A 48 10.45 4.65 -2.43
C ARG A 48 10.50 3.81 -3.72
N GLY A 49 10.10 4.37 -4.86
CA GLY A 49 10.20 3.73 -6.17
C GLY A 49 8.98 2.93 -6.64
N TYR A 50 7.94 2.81 -5.81
CA TYR A 50 6.70 2.10 -6.13
C TYR A 50 5.47 3.02 -6.14
N ASP A 51 5.63 4.30 -6.49
CA ASP A 51 4.56 5.29 -6.44
C ASP A 51 3.37 4.95 -7.34
N ALA A 52 3.62 4.40 -8.53
CA ALA A 52 2.56 3.94 -9.41
C ALA A 52 1.76 2.76 -8.83
N MET A 53 2.40 1.91 -8.02
CA MET A 53 1.72 0.84 -7.28
C MET A 53 0.82 1.43 -6.20
N LEU A 54 1.38 2.36 -5.42
CA LEU A 54 0.66 3.07 -4.36
C LEU A 54 -0.55 3.83 -4.91
N ASP A 55 -0.37 4.58 -6.00
CA ASP A 55 -1.44 5.40 -6.60
C ASP A 55 -2.64 4.55 -7.03
N ARG A 56 -2.40 3.39 -7.65
CA ARG A 56 -3.48 2.45 -8.02
C ARG A 56 -4.23 1.91 -6.82
N VAL A 57 -3.53 1.62 -5.72
CA VAL A 57 -4.15 1.16 -4.48
C VAL A 57 -5.02 2.26 -3.89
N LEU A 58 -4.51 3.49 -3.84
CA LEU A 58 -5.26 4.64 -3.35
C LEU A 58 -6.49 4.96 -4.22
N ASP A 59 -6.39 4.83 -5.54
CA ASP A 59 -7.53 4.96 -6.47
C ASP A 59 -8.59 3.89 -6.21
N SER A 60 -8.17 2.64 -6.01
CA SER A 60 -9.08 1.54 -5.69
C SER A 60 -9.79 1.73 -4.35
N MET A 61 -9.08 2.24 -3.33
CA MET A 61 -9.67 2.59 -2.03
C MET A 61 -10.73 3.68 -2.18
N ARG A 62 -10.41 4.77 -2.90
CA ARG A 62 -11.37 5.87 -3.15
C ARG A 62 -12.62 5.42 -3.89
N SER A 63 -12.47 4.51 -4.85
CA SER A 63 -13.59 3.98 -5.64
C SER A 63 -14.53 3.08 -4.83
N HIS A 64 -14.05 2.54 -3.71
CA HIS A 64 -14.82 1.64 -2.84
C HIS A 64 -15.45 2.31 -1.62
N ASP A 65 -14.98 3.49 -1.22
CA ASP A 65 -15.50 4.27 -0.08
C ASP A 65 -16.83 5.01 -0.39
N GLY A 66 -17.32 4.90 -1.63
CA GLY A 66 -18.58 5.48 -2.10
C GLY A 66 -19.80 4.54 -2.02
N ARG A 67 -19.80 3.52 -1.14
CA ARG A 67 -20.96 2.64 -0.89
C ARG A 67 -21.47 2.77 0.54
#